data_AF-A0A9D2F3Q6-F1
#
_entry.id   AF-A0A9D2F3Q6-F1
#
_cell.length_a   1.000
_cell.length_b   1.000
_cell.length_c   1.000
_cell.angle_alpha   90.00
_cell.angle_beta   90.00
_cell.angle_gamma   90.00
#
_symmetry.space_group_name_H-M   'P 1'
#
loop_
_entity.id
_entity.type
_entity.pdbx_description
1 polymer ?
#
loop_
_entity_poly.entity_id
_entity_poly.type
_entity_poly.pdbx_seq_one_letter_code
_entity_poly.pdbx_strand_id
1 'polypeptide(L)'
;MAKIDVNQYMEQSGVRKARFGGYEPDDVRQALRALCSDYEQSLNAANAEARAAKQESEALRRRCQTLLGQNQNLTAQNATLAGQADKIARRQDDLETRYAKVQERNHSLSDQVAVLRLKNGDLTRENKELTDRAEEAEAALRIKGRAHDEARRQVQADRDKVVADAQAEADKIRQQAREDAEALLAETNRKAEAIDQLAREQAIAQARKMVQAATDETREIQNAHRLRLQDLKSRIATLEQQRDKLLDFFAQMIGELQEAQDFARQNSPLLLDHEDITELSPEPRLDLSDKTVEDAAAALQPDPGADAEEGVNCVVAPGLDEEPPLPNTPRFTPEQEAAPSPEYFETAPAPEAGEQPDIEVPGAIFSYPILRQQGDPILDEEPPMRGPHAPVMPELAAEEDDDGQEIELIPEKQPSADPRRKKAVAALRSLRKKTGQI
;
A
#
# COMPACT_ATOMS: atom_id res chain seq x y z
N MET A 1 72.58 128.60 35.38
CA MET A 1 73.81 128.49 36.19
C MET A 1 74.25 129.89 36.55
N ALA A 2 74.66 130.12 37.81
CA ALA A 2 75.24 131.39 38.21
C ALA A 2 76.62 131.52 37.53
N LYS A 3 76.76 132.48 36.62
CA LYS A 3 78.04 132.79 35.98
C LYS A 3 78.87 133.59 36.98
N ILE A 4 80.10 133.15 37.23
CA ILE A 4 80.98 133.87 38.18
C ILE A 4 81.40 135.17 37.49
N ASP A 5 80.93 136.30 38.00
CA ASP A 5 81.37 137.61 37.51
C ASP A 5 82.73 137.96 38.14
N VAL A 6 83.78 137.71 37.36
CA VAL A 6 85.17 137.98 37.76
C VAL A 6 85.38 139.46 38.09
N ASN A 7 84.64 140.39 37.46
CA ASN A 7 84.78 141.82 37.74
C ASN A 7 84.17 142.15 39.12
N GLN A 8 82.97 141.65 39.38
CA GLN A 8 82.30 141.82 40.67
C GLN A 8 83.10 141.16 41.83
N TYR A 9 83.69 139.99 41.58
CA TYR A 9 84.55 139.30 42.54
C TYR A 9 85.84 140.10 42.84
N MET A 10 86.48 140.67 41.83
CA MET A 10 87.69 141.50 41.98
C MET A 10 87.42 142.81 42.73
N GLU A 11 86.24 143.40 42.51
CA GLU A 11 85.79 144.59 43.25
C GLU A 11 85.51 144.29 44.73
N GLN A 12 84.78 143.21 45.02
CA GLN A 12 84.47 142.81 46.40
C GLN A 12 85.70 142.34 47.19
N SER A 13 86.70 141.77 46.52
CA SER A 13 87.95 141.32 47.13
C SER A 13 89.00 142.43 47.35
N GLY A 14 88.72 143.68 46.93
CA GLY A 14 89.55 144.84 47.27
C GLY A 14 90.96 144.84 46.65
N VAL A 15 91.12 144.26 45.46
CA VAL A 15 92.41 144.05 44.79
C VAL A 15 93.02 145.37 44.29
N ARG A 16 94.14 145.82 44.88
CA ARG A 16 94.97 146.96 44.42
C ARG A 16 96.44 146.55 44.23
N LYS A 17 97.11 147.18 43.26
CA LYS A 17 98.45 146.89 42.69
C LYS A 17 99.56 146.47 43.68
N ALA A 18 99.53 146.94 44.92
CA ALA A 18 100.58 146.66 45.91
C ALA A 18 100.53 145.24 46.54
N ARG A 19 99.48 144.43 46.30
CA ARG A 19 99.25 143.19 47.07
C ARG A 19 99.56 141.87 46.32
N PHE A 20 99.91 141.90 45.04
CA PHE A 20 100.07 140.69 44.22
C PHE A 20 101.51 140.40 43.78
N GLY A 21 102.49 140.63 44.65
CA GLY A 21 103.87 140.12 44.46
C GLY A 21 104.55 140.48 43.13
N GLY A 22 104.15 141.58 42.47
CA GLY A 22 104.72 142.03 41.19
C GLY A 22 103.86 141.78 39.93
N TYR A 23 102.70 141.11 40.03
CA TYR A 23 101.77 140.93 38.90
C TYR A 23 100.78 142.10 38.77
N GLU A 24 100.49 142.55 37.55
CA GLU A 24 99.51 143.62 37.31
C GLU A 24 98.08 143.11 37.58
N PRO A 25 97.16 143.96 38.07
CA PRO A 25 95.78 143.57 38.33
C PRO A 25 95.07 142.96 37.11
N ASP A 26 95.45 143.36 35.90
CA ASP A 26 94.92 142.82 34.65
C ASP A 26 95.37 141.39 34.36
N ASP A 27 96.60 141.02 34.71
CA ASP A 27 97.10 139.65 34.55
C ASP A 27 96.36 138.69 35.47
N VAL A 28 96.08 139.13 36.71
CA VAL A 28 95.28 138.36 37.68
C VAL A 28 93.84 138.23 37.21
N ARG A 29 93.24 139.28 36.63
CA ARG A 29 91.90 139.21 36.00
C ARG A 29 91.89 138.21 34.85
N GLN A 30 92.92 138.19 34.02
CA GLN A 30 93.02 137.27 32.89
C GLN A 30 93.20 135.82 33.35
N ALA A 31 94.05 135.56 34.34
CA ALA A 31 94.24 134.23 34.92
C ALA A 31 92.96 133.70 35.59
N LEU A 32 92.22 134.54 36.33
CA LEU A 32 90.94 134.17 36.92
C LEU A 32 89.87 133.89 35.86
N ARG A 33 89.83 134.68 34.77
CA ARG A 33 88.93 134.41 33.64
C ARG A 33 89.27 133.10 32.93
N ALA A 34 90.54 132.78 32.74
CA ALA A 34 90.98 131.51 32.17
C ALA A 34 90.58 130.33 33.05
N LEU A 35 90.83 130.41 34.36
CA LEU A 35 90.42 129.37 35.32
C LEU A 35 88.90 129.18 35.36
N CYS A 36 88.12 130.28 35.34
CA CYS A 36 86.66 130.20 35.29
C CYS A 36 86.18 129.56 33.97
N SER A 37 86.82 129.88 32.84
CA SER A 37 86.54 129.26 31.54
C SER A 37 86.82 127.76 31.55
N ASP A 38 87.98 127.33 32.06
CA ASP A 38 88.36 125.92 32.14
C ASP A 38 87.43 125.14 33.08
N TYR A 39 87.06 125.74 34.22
CA TYR A 39 86.07 125.18 35.13
C TYR A 39 84.70 125.05 34.47
N GLU A 40 84.20 126.09 33.78
CA GLU A 40 82.94 126.06 33.03
C GLU A 40 82.97 124.99 31.93
N GLN A 41 84.09 124.83 31.22
CA GLN A 41 84.27 123.77 30.22
C GLN A 41 84.24 122.38 30.85
N SER A 42 84.98 122.15 31.95
CA SER A 42 84.98 120.87 32.67
C SER A 42 83.59 120.53 33.22
N LEU A 43 82.87 121.54 33.72
CA LEU A 43 81.52 121.40 34.23
C LEU A 43 80.52 121.11 33.10
N ASN A 44 80.70 121.73 31.94
CA ASN A 44 79.90 121.43 30.75
C ASN A 44 80.17 120.02 30.21
N ALA A 45 81.43 119.58 30.21
CA ALA A 45 81.81 118.21 29.83
C ALA A 45 81.21 117.19 30.82
N ALA A 46 81.37 117.40 32.13
CA ALA A 46 80.77 116.54 33.16
C ALA A 46 79.23 116.52 33.08
N ASN A 47 78.59 117.66 32.78
CA ASN A 47 77.15 117.72 32.54
C ASN A 47 76.73 116.99 31.26
N ALA A 48 77.55 117.02 30.20
CA ALA A 48 77.29 116.29 28.96
C ALA A 48 77.43 114.78 29.17
N GLU A 49 78.48 114.34 29.87
CA GLU A 49 78.68 112.94 30.28
C GLU A 49 77.54 112.45 31.18
N ALA A 50 77.12 113.24 32.16
CA ALA A 50 75.98 112.89 33.01
C ALA A 50 74.65 112.80 32.22
N ARG A 51 74.48 113.59 31.16
CA ARG A 51 73.33 113.47 30.24
C ARG A 51 73.43 112.21 29.39
N ALA A 52 74.60 111.90 28.84
CA ALA A 52 74.82 110.68 28.05
C ALA A 52 74.58 109.42 28.89
N ALA A 53 75.14 109.35 30.11
CA ALA A 53 74.93 108.24 31.04
C ALA A 53 73.45 108.09 31.44
N LYS A 54 72.71 109.20 31.61
CA LYS A 54 71.26 109.15 31.84
C LYS A 54 70.51 108.58 30.63
N GLN A 55 70.86 109.01 29.42
CA GLN A 55 70.26 108.50 28.18
C GLN A 55 70.52 106.99 28.00
N GLU A 56 71.75 106.54 28.26
CA GLU A 56 72.09 105.11 28.24
C GLU A 56 71.34 104.31 29.31
N SER A 57 71.24 104.84 30.53
CA SER A 57 70.47 104.24 31.62
C SER A 57 68.98 104.12 31.25
N GLU A 58 68.40 105.14 30.61
CA GLU A 58 67.03 105.11 30.11
C GLU A 58 66.85 104.09 28.97
N ALA A 59 67.79 104.01 28.03
CA ALA A 59 67.78 103.03 26.94
C ALA A 59 67.86 101.59 27.48
N LEU A 60 68.73 101.34 28.46
CA LEU A 60 68.82 100.05 29.15
C LEU A 60 67.54 99.71 29.90
N ARG A 61 66.93 100.67 30.62
CA ARG A 61 65.64 100.46 31.28
C ARG A 61 64.55 100.07 30.28
N ARG A 62 64.46 100.75 29.13
CA ARG A 62 63.51 100.40 28.06
C ARG A 62 63.77 99.00 27.53
N ARG A 63 65.03 98.63 27.28
CA ARG A 63 65.39 97.28 26.81
C ARG A 63 65.02 96.20 27.83
N CYS A 64 65.31 96.41 29.11
CA CYS A 64 64.91 95.51 30.18
C CYS A 64 63.38 95.37 30.25
N GLN A 65 62.63 96.46 30.09
CA GLN A 65 61.18 96.43 30.07
C GLN A 65 60.62 95.61 28.88
N THR A 66 61.21 95.74 27.69
CA THR A 66 60.85 94.91 26.52
C THR A 66 61.15 93.44 26.77
N LEU A 67 62.32 93.11 27.32
CA LEU A 67 62.70 91.72 27.64
C LEU A 67 61.78 91.10 28.69
N LEU A 68 61.37 91.87 29.69
CA LEU A 68 60.38 91.43 30.69
C LEU A 68 59.04 91.10 30.03
N GLY A 69 58.54 91.95 29.13
CA GLY A 69 57.31 91.68 28.38
C GLY A 69 57.40 90.44 27.49
N GLN A 70 58.54 90.23 26.82
CA GLN A 70 58.79 89.01 26.04
C GLN A 70 58.82 87.76 26.94
N ASN A 71 59.45 87.84 28.10
CA ASN A 71 59.51 86.72 29.04
C ASN A 71 58.13 86.36 29.60
N GLN A 72 57.30 87.37 29.89
CA GLN A 72 55.89 87.15 30.28
C GLN A 72 55.10 86.46 29.16
N ASN A 73 55.27 86.88 27.90
CA ASN A 73 54.62 86.24 26.76
C ASN A 73 55.07 84.78 26.57
N LEU A 74 56.38 84.49 26.67
CA LEU A 74 56.89 83.13 26.62
C LEU A 74 56.37 82.27 27.77
N THR A 75 56.25 82.84 28.97
CA THR A 75 55.68 82.15 30.14
C THR A 75 54.22 81.78 29.89
N ALA A 76 53.43 82.69 29.32
CA ALA A 76 52.04 82.41 28.94
C ALA A 76 51.95 81.31 27.86
N GLN A 77 52.83 81.34 26.85
CA GLN A 77 52.91 80.29 25.82
C GLN A 77 53.31 78.93 26.40
N ASN A 78 54.26 78.88 27.33
CA ASN A 78 54.65 77.64 27.99
C ASN A 78 53.51 77.06 28.82
N ALA A 79 52.73 77.91 29.51
CA ALA A 79 51.55 77.48 30.24
C ALA A 79 50.47 76.89 29.32
N THR A 80 50.25 77.48 28.14
CA THR A 80 49.28 76.95 27.16
C THR A 80 49.76 75.63 26.54
N LEU A 81 51.05 75.52 26.20
CA LEU A 81 51.64 74.27 25.69
C LEU A 81 51.60 73.15 26.74
N ALA A 82 51.89 73.44 28.00
CA ALA A 82 51.74 72.47 29.09
C ALA A 82 50.30 71.96 29.20
N GLY A 83 49.31 72.86 29.14
CA GLY A 83 47.91 72.46 29.14
C GLY A 83 47.47 71.67 27.90
N GLN A 84 48.12 71.85 26.75
CA GLN A 84 47.91 71.00 25.57
C GLN A 84 48.55 69.62 25.74
N ALA A 85 49.76 69.55 26.28
CA ALA A 85 50.43 68.28 26.59
C ALA A 85 49.59 67.43 27.56
N ASP A 86 49.05 68.04 28.62
CA ASP A 86 48.16 67.36 29.57
C ASP A 86 46.89 66.81 28.89
N LYS A 87 46.30 67.55 27.94
CA LYS A 87 45.13 67.10 27.17
C LYS A 87 45.47 65.92 26.26
N ILE A 88 46.65 65.92 25.65
CA ILE A 88 47.11 64.82 24.78
C ILE A 88 47.37 63.58 25.63
N ALA A 89 48.06 63.70 26.76
CA ALA A 89 48.31 62.60 27.69
C ALA A 89 47.01 61.93 28.14
N ARG A 90 46.01 62.72 28.59
CA ARG A 90 44.69 62.17 28.97
C ARG A 90 43.98 61.44 27.82
N ARG A 91 44.07 61.96 26.59
CA ARG A 91 43.50 61.29 25.41
C ARG A 91 44.24 59.99 25.09
N GLN A 92 45.54 59.92 25.32
CA GLN A 92 46.32 58.69 25.15
C GLN A 92 45.87 57.64 26.18
N ASP A 93 45.75 58.01 27.45
CA ASP A 93 45.26 57.11 28.52
C ASP A 93 43.84 56.60 28.22
N ASP A 94 42.96 57.49 27.75
CA ASP A 94 41.59 57.13 27.35
C ASP A 94 41.56 56.15 26.18
N LEU A 95 42.42 56.35 25.17
CA LEU A 95 42.53 55.47 24.01
C LEU A 95 43.15 54.13 24.36
N GLU A 96 44.17 54.11 25.22
CA GLU A 96 44.80 52.88 25.71
C GLU A 96 43.79 52.03 26.50
N THR A 97 43.00 52.66 27.37
CA THR A 97 41.92 51.99 28.10
C THR A 97 40.86 51.41 27.14
N ARG A 98 40.49 52.15 26.09
CA ARG A 98 39.53 51.65 25.07
C ARG A 98 40.12 50.50 24.27
N TYR A 99 41.38 50.60 23.89
CA TYR A 99 42.09 49.55 23.17
C TYR A 99 42.14 48.25 23.97
N ALA A 100 42.51 48.32 25.26
CA ALA A 100 42.51 47.17 26.17
C ALA A 100 41.14 46.48 26.23
N LYS A 101 40.05 47.26 26.40
CA LYS A 101 38.68 46.72 26.41
C LYS A 101 38.30 46.03 25.09
N VAL A 102 38.70 46.59 23.95
CA VAL A 102 38.44 45.97 22.63
C VAL A 102 39.28 44.71 22.45
N GLN A 103 40.53 44.72 22.91
CA GLN A 103 41.43 43.58 22.86
C GLN A 103 40.89 42.40 23.68
N GLU A 104 40.40 42.64 24.91
CA GLU A 104 39.74 41.61 25.73
C GLU A 104 38.50 41.03 25.04
N ARG A 105 37.65 41.89 24.47
CA ARG A 105 36.46 41.46 23.70
C ARG A 105 36.86 40.63 22.49
N ASN A 106 37.92 41.01 21.78
CA ASN A 106 38.41 40.26 20.63
C ASN A 106 38.93 38.87 21.03
N HIS A 107 39.63 38.78 22.16
CA HIS A 107 40.08 37.49 22.70
C HIS A 107 38.89 36.61 23.08
N SER A 108 37.92 37.15 23.82
CA SER A 108 36.70 36.43 24.19
C SER A 108 35.89 35.95 22.98
N LEU A 109 35.75 36.78 21.94
CA LEU A 109 35.09 36.38 20.68
C LEU A 109 35.89 35.30 19.94
N SER A 110 37.21 35.39 19.95
CA SER A 110 38.08 34.36 19.35
C SER A 110 37.92 33.01 20.06
N ASP A 111 37.83 33.01 21.39
CA ASP A 111 37.56 31.80 22.18
C ASP A 111 36.17 31.23 21.86
N GLN A 112 35.14 32.08 21.77
CA GLN A 112 33.79 31.65 21.36
C GLN A 112 33.79 31.03 19.97
N VAL A 113 34.51 31.62 19.01
CA VAL A 113 34.66 31.05 17.66
C VAL A 113 35.38 29.70 17.70
N ALA A 114 36.41 29.54 18.53
CA ALA A 114 37.11 28.26 18.69
C ALA A 114 36.17 27.17 19.25
N VAL A 115 35.38 27.51 20.29
CA VAL A 115 34.37 26.59 20.86
C VAL A 115 33.31 26.22 19.84
N LEU A 116 32.79 27.18 19.07
CA LEU A 116 31.80 26.92 18.03
C LEU A 116 32.35 26.05 16.90
N ARG A 117 33.63 26.23 16.52
CA ARG A 117 34.30 25.36 15.54
C ARG A 117 34.41 23.93 16.03
N LEU A 118 34.77 23.72 17.29
CA LEU A 118 34.81 22.38 17.90
C LEU A 118 33.41 21.75 17.90
N LYS A 119 32.40 22.47 18.39
CA LYS A 119 31.01 21.99 18.42
C LYS A 119 30.49 21.63 17.02
N ASN A 120 30.77 22.45 16.01
CA ASN A 120 30.43 22.13 14.62
C ASN A 120 31.17 20.88 14.12
N GLY A 121 32.43 20.70 14.51
CA GLY A 121 33.20 19.49 14.22
C GLY A 121 32.56 18.24 14.82
N ASP A 122 32.17 18.30 16.08
CA ASP A 122 31.51 17.18 16.79
C ASP A 122 30.15 16.85 16.17
N LEU A 123 29.32 17.86 15.91
CA LEU A 123 28.04 17.69 15.21
C LEU A 123 28.22 17.11 13.81
N THR A 124 29.29 17.48 13.10
CA THR A 124 29.58 16.91 11.78
C THR A 124 29.95 15.43 11.88
N ARG A 125 30.68 15.03 12.92
CA ARG A 125 31.01 13.61 13.17
C ARG A 125 29.77 12.82 13.56
N GLU A 126 28.97 13.33 14.50
CA GLU A 126 27.74 12.68 14.95
C GLU A 126 26.74 12.50 13.79
N ASN A 127 26.57 13.51 12.93
CA ASN A 127 25.72 13.37 11.73
C ASN A 127 26.21 12.28 10.78
N LYS A 128 27.53 12.13 10.60
CA LYS A 128 28.09 11.05 9.79
C LYS A 128 27.80 9.70 10.43
N GLU A 129 28.06 9.54 11.74
CA GLU A 129 27.76 8.30 12.45
C GLU A 129 26.28 7.92 12.41
N LEU A 130 25.37 8.90 12.54
CA LEU A 130 23.94 8.67 12.44
C LEU A 130 23.52 8.25 11.02
N THR A 131 24.15 8.85 10.00
CA THR A 131 23.93 8.47 8.60
C THR A 131 24.39 7.04 8.36
N ASP A 132 25.59 6.69 8.80
CA ASP A 132 26.15 5.34 8.66
C ASP A 132 25.26 4.30 9.39
N ARG A 133 24.82 4.59 10.62
CA ARG A 133 23.89 3.72 11.36
C ARG A 133 22.54 3.57 10.65
N ALA A 134 22.03 4.62 10.01
CA ALA A 134 20.80 4.56 9.24
C ALA A 134 20.97 3.65 8.00
N GLU A 135 22.07 3.79 7.27
CA GLU A 135 22.40 2.94 6.13
C GLU A 135 22.57 1.47 6.53
N GLU A 136 23.24 1.20 7.65
CA GLU A 136 23.37 -0.15 8.22
C GLU A 136 22.02 -0.75 8.58
N ALA A 137 21.14 0.03 9.24
CA ALA A 137 19.80 -0.40 9.60
C ALA A 137 18.95 -0.69 8.35
N GLU A 138 19.02 0.16 7.33
CA GLU A 138 18.36 -0.07 6.05
C GLU A 138 18.87 -1.34 5.34
N ALA A 139 20.19 -1.57 5.34
CA ALA A 139 20.78 -2.77 4.77
C ALA A 139 20.29 -4.03 5.51
N ALA A 140 20.26 -3.99 6.84
CA ALA A 140 19.73 -5.08 7.66
C ALA A 140 18.24 -5.35 7.38
N LEU A 141 17.43 -4.30 7.25
CA LEU A 141 16.01 -4.44 6.88
C LEU A 141 15.83 -5.00 5.47
N ARG A 142 16.66 -4.61 4.50
CA ARG A 142 16.64 -5.20 3.16
C ARG A 142 16.97 -6.69 3.18
N ILE A 143 17.97 -7.11 3.97
CA ILE A 143 18.33 -8.54 4.10
C ILE A 143 17.18 -9.31 4.76
N LYS A 144 16.65 -8.81 5.89
CA LYS A 144 15.50 -9.44 6.56
C LYS A 144 14.27 -9.49 5.66
N GLY A 145 13.99 -8.44 4.91
CA GLY A 145 12.90 -8.39 3.93
C GLY A 145 13.03 -9.50 2.88
N ARG A 146 14.22 -9.65 2.28
CA ARG A 146 14.49 -10.76 1.33
C ARG A 146 14.31 -12.14 1.98
N ALA A 147 14.86 -12.35 3.18
CA ALA A 147 14.73 -13.61 3.90
C ALA A 147 13.26 -13.94 4.21
N HIS A 148 12.43 -12.94 4.57
CA HIS A 148 11.00 -13.12 4.77
C HIS A 148 10.26 -13.44 3.47
N ASP A 149 10.59 -12.78 2.36
CA ASP A 149 10.00 -13.06 1.05
C ASP A 149 10.37 -14.47 0.56
N GLU A 150 11.63 -14.88 0.74
CA GLU A 150 12.10 -16.25 0.45
C GLU A 150 11.36 -17.28 1.29
N ALA A 151 11.23 -17.06 2.61
CA ALA A 151 10.47 -17.93 3.49
C ALA A 151 9.00 -18.01 3.08
N ARG A 152 8.38 -16.88 2.70
CA ARG A 152 6.99 -16.85 2.22
C ARG A 152 6.84 -17.64 0.92
N ARG A 153 7.76 -17.49 -0.04
CA ARG A 153 7.77 -18.27 -1.29
C ARG A 153 7.95 -19.76 -1.03
N GLN A 154 8.84 -20.12 -0.12
CA GLN A 154 9.05 -21.52 0.26
C GLN A 154 7.78 -22.13 0.84
N VAL A 155 7.12 -21.45 1.79
CA VAL A 155 5.85 -21.92 2.36
C VAL A 155 4.75 -22.05 1.29
N GLN A 156 4.69 -21.12 0.33
CA GLN A 156 3.76 -21.22 -0.80
C GLN A 156 4.06 -22.45 -1.67
N ALA A 157 5.33 -22.67 -2.03
CA ALA A 157 5.75 -23.82 -2.81
C ALA A 157 5.46 -25.15 -2.09
N ASP A 158 5.74 -25.23 -0.79
CA ASP A 158 5.46 -26.41 0.03
C ASP A 158 3.96 -26.68 0.12
N ARG A 159 3.15 -25.63 0.32
CA ARG A 159 1.68 -25.75 0.30
C ARG A 159 1.19 -26.25 -1.04
N ASP A 160 1.65 -25.67 -2.15
CA ASP A 160 1.21 -26.03 -3.48
C ASP A 160 1.61 -27.48 -3.82
N LYS A 161 2.78 -27.93 -3.35
CA LYS A 161 3.20 -29.33 -3.41
C LYS A 161 2.27 -30.25 -2.63
N VAL A 162 1.97 -29.92 -1.37
CA VAL A 162 1.03 -30.73 -0.54
C VAL A 162 -0.34 -30.81 -1.19
N VAL A 163 -0.84 -29.71 -1.76
CA VAL A 163 -2.12 -29.70 -2.48
C VAL A 163 -2.06 -30.58 -3.73
N ALA A 164 -0.97 -30.51 -4.51
CA ALA A 164 -0.79 -31.35 -5.68
C ALA A 164 -0.70 -32.85 -5.33
N ASP A 165 0.06 -33.19 -4.28
CA ASP A 165 0.18 -34.57 -3.78
C ASP A 165 -1.19 -35.09 -3.30
N ALA A 166 -1.93 -34.28 -2.53
CA ALA A 166 -3.28 -34.63 -2.07
C ALA A 166 -4.28 -34.78 -3.23
N GLN A 167 -4.20 -33.95 -4.27
CA GLN A 167 -5.02 -34.08 -5.47
C GLN A 167 -4.69 -35.37 -6.22
N ALA A 168 -3.40 -35.69 -6.39
CA ALA A 168 -2.97 -36.92 -7.03
C ALA A 168 -3.42 -38.17 -6.26
N GLU A 169 -3.36 -38.16 -4.93
CA GLU A 169 -3.91 -39.24 -4.10
C GLU A 169 -5.43 -39.33 -4.20
N ALA A 170 -6.14 -38.20 -4.17
CA ALA A 170 -7.59 -38.18 -4.35
C ALA A 170 -8.01 -38.71 -5.73
N ASP A 171 -7.25 -38.40 -6.79
CA ASP A 171 -7.51 -38.92 -8.13
C ASP A 171 -7.24 -40.42 -8.22
N LYS A 172 -6.18 -40.94 -7.56
CA LYS A 172 -5.94 -42.39 -7.44
C LYS A 172 -7.09 -43.10 -6.72
N ILE A 173 -7.57 -42.55 -5.61
CA ILE A 173 -8.72 -43.13 -4.88
C ILE A 173 -9.97 -43.11 -5.76
N ARG A 174 -10.22 -42.02 -6.50
CA ARG A 174 -11.34 -41.96 -7.44
C ARG A 174 -11.21 -42.95 -8.60
N GLN A 175 -10.01 -43.17 -9.11
CA GLN A 175 -9.74 -44.19 -10.13
C GLN A 175 -10.00 -45.60 -9.57
N GLN A 176 -9.42 -45.92 -8.41
CA GLN A 176 -9.64 -47.21 -7.74
C GLN A 176 -11.13 -47.45 -7.49
N ALA A 177 -11.86 -46.47 -6.97
CA ALA A 177 -13.29 -46.59 -6.73
C ALA A 177 -14.10 -46.80 -8.03
N ARG A 178 -13.67 -46.21 -9.15
CA ARG A 178 -14.29 -46.46 -10.47
C ARG A 178 -14.00 -47.87 -10.96
N GLU A 179 -12.75 -48.32 -10.88
CA GLU A 179 -12.34 -49.66 -11.27
C GLU A 179 -13.07 -50.73 -10.43
N ASP A 180 -13.16 -50.53 -9.12
CA ASP A 180 -13.90 -51.41 -8.20
C ASP A 180 -15.40 -51.43 -8.54
N ALA A 181 -16.00 -50.27 -8.85
CA ALA A 181 -17.40 -50.19 -9.25
C ALA A 181 -17.66 -50.89 -10.60
N GLU A 182 -16.78 -50.71 -11.59
CA GLU A 182 -16.85 -51.41 -12.88
C GLU A 182 -16.67 -52.92 -12.72
N ALA A 183 -15.75 -53.36 -11.86
CA ALA A 183 -15.56 -54.76 -11.54
C ALA A 183 -16.80 -55.37 -10.89
N LEU A 184 -17.42 -54.65 -9.95
CA LEU A 184 -18.66 -55.07 -9.30
C LEU A 184 -19.80 -55.15 -10.32
N LEU A 185 -19.96 -54.16 -11.20
CA LEU A 185 -20.95 -54.20 -12.29
C LEU A 185 -20.75 -55.40 -13.21
N ALA A 186 -19.51 -55.69 -13.60
CA ALA A 186 -19.18 -56.84 -14.43
C ALA A 186 -19.51 -58.16 -13.70
N GLU A 187 -19.22 -58.28 -12.41
CA GLU A 187 -19.58 -59.44 -11.61
C GLU A 187 -21.10 -59.61 -11.48
N THR A 188 -21.83 -58.52 -11.22
CA THR A 188 -23.30 -58.56 -11.16
C THR A 188 -23.91 -58.95 -12.49
N ASN A 189 -23.37 -58.46 -13.61
CA ASN A 189 -23.83 -58.83 -14.95
C ASN A 189 -23.58 -60.32 -15.23
N ARG A 190 -22.39 -60.85 -14.89
CA ARG A 190 -22.12 -62.29 -15.01
C ARG A 190 -23.08 -63.13 -14.18
N LYS A 191 -23.39 -62.69 -12.95
CA LYS A 191 -24.37 -63.36 -12.08
C LYS A 191 -25.77 -63.30 -12.68
N ALA A 192 -26.20 -62.15 -13.20
CA ALA A 192 -27.48 -62.00 -13.89
C ALA A 192 -27.57 -62.92 -15.11
N GLU A 193 -26.53 -62.95 -15.96
CA GLU A 193 -26.44 -63.87 -17.10
C GLU A 193 -26.50 -65.34 -16.68
N ALA A 194 -25.85 -65.72 -15.58
CA ALA A 194 -25.91 -67.08 -15.04
C ALA A 194 -27.32 -67.44 -14.53
N ILE A 195 -28.01 -66.49 -13.89
CA ILE A 195 -29.41 -66.66 -13.46
C ILE A 195 -30.30 -66.83 -14.70
N ASP A 196 -30.13 -65.99 -15.73
CA ASP A 196 -30.88 -66.08 -16.97
C ASP A 196 -30.64 -67.41 -17.69
N GLN A 197 -29.40 -67.90 -17.71
CA GLN A 197 -29.05 -69.21 -18.26
C GLN A 197 -29.73 -70.34 -17.48
N LEU A 198 -29.66 -70.32 -16.14
CA LEU A 198 -30.31 -71.32 -15.30
C LEU A 198 -31.83 -71.30 -15.45
N ALA A 199 -32.44 -70.11 -15.55
CA ALA A 199 -33.87 -69.97 -15.81
C ALA A 199 -34.25 -70.53 -17.19
N ARG A 200 -33.45 -70.28 -18.23
CA ARG A 200 -33.64 -70.87 -19.57
C ARG A 200 -33.49 -72.39 -19.54
N GLU A 201 -32.49 -72.92 -18.84
CA GLU A 201 -32.28 -74.36 -18.71
C GLU A 201 -33.44 -75.04 -17.96
N GLN A 202 -33.93 -74.42 -16.88
CA GLN A 202 -35.12 -74.89 -16.17
C GLN A 202 -36.36 -74.86 -17.07
N ALA A 203 -36.58 -73.78 -17.83
CA ALA A 203 -37.68 -73.67 -18.78
C ALA A 203 -37.58 -74.73 -19.89
N ILE A 204 -36.38 -74.97 -20.45
CA ILE A 204 -36.14 -76.04 -21.43
C ILE A 204 -36.36 -77.42 -20.80
N ALA A 205 -35.91 -77.65 -19.57
CA ALA A 205 -36.12 -78.92 -18.88
C ALA A 205 -37.61 -79.18 -18.61
N GLN A 206 -38.37 -78.15 -18.20
CA GLN A 206 -39.81 -78.23 -18.03
C GLN A 206 -40.52 -78.47 -19.37
N ALA A 207 -40.13 -77.75 -20.44
CA ALA A 207 -40.66 -77.98 -21.77
C ALA A 207 -40.36 -79.40 -22.26
N ARG A 208 -39.15 -79.93 -22.02
CA ARG A 208 -38.79 -81.32 -22.33
C ARG A 208 -39.62 -82.32 -21.54
N LYS A 209 -39.87 -82.08 -20.25
CA LYS A 209 -40.78 -82.93 -19.44
C LYS A 209 -42.19 -82.93 -20.02
N MET A 210 -42.72 -81.76 -20.41
CA MET A 210 -44.04 -81.65 -21.02
C MET A 210 -44.10 -82.34 -22.38
N VAL A 211 -43.08 -82.18 -23.22
CA VAL A 211 -42.96 -82.90 -24.51
C VAL A 211 -42.88 -84.40 -24.28
N GLN A 212 -42.09 -84.86 -23.29
CA GLN A 212 -41.94 -86.27 -23.00
C GLN A 212 -43.25 -86.88 -22.47
N ALA A 213 -43.93 -86.21 -21.55
CA ALA A 213 -45.27 -86.58 -21.10
C ALA A 213 -46.25 -86.67 -22.28
N ALA A 214 -46.27 -85.66 -23.17
CA ALA A 214 -47.10 -85.71 -24.37
C ALA A 214 -46.72 -86.86 -25.32
N THR A 215 -45.44 -87.20 -25.46
CA THR A 215 -45.02 -88.35 -26.27
C THR A 215 -45.40 -89.69 -25.65
N ASP A 216 -45.33 -89.81 -24.32
CA ASP A 216 -45.73 -91.02 -23.61
C ASP A 216 -47.26 -91.18 -23.66
N GLU A 217 -48.03 -90.11 -23.48
CA GLU A 217 -49.47 -90.09 -23.77
C GLU A 217 -49.77 -90.51 -25.21
N THR A 218 -49.01 -90.00 -26.19
CA THR A 218 -49.17 -90.40 -27.59
C THR A 218 -48.90 -91.89 -27.80
N ARG A 219 -47.89 -92.47 -27.12
CA ARG A 219 -47.61 -93.91 -27.14
C ARG A 219 -48.72 -94.72 -26.48
N GLU A 220 -49.26 -94.25 -25.35
CA GLU A 220 -50.40 -94.86 -24.69
C GLU A 220 -51.64 -94.86 -25.61
N ILE A 221 -51.91 -93.74 -26.27
CA ILE A 221 -52.98 -93.62 -27.27
C ILE A 221 -52.75 -94.59 -28.44
N GLN A 222 -51.51 -94.69 -28.95
CA GLN A 222 -51.18 -95.64 -30.03
C GLN A 222 -51.34 -97.09 -29.58
N ASN A 223 -50.92 -97.43 -28.36
CA ASN A 223 -51.08 -98.77 -27.81
C ASN A 223 -52.57 -99.12 -27.61
N ALA A 224 -53.35 -98.17 -27.06
CA ALA A 224 -54.81 -98.30 -26.96
C ALA A 224 -55.46 -98.52 -28.34
N HIS A 225 -55.01 -97.78 -29.37
CA HIS A 225 -55.44 -98.01 -30.76
C HIS A 225 -55.07 -99.41 -31.26
N ARG A 226 -53.85 -99.87 -31.01
CA ARG A 226 -53.38 -101.21 -31.41
C ARG A 226 -54.21 -102.32 -30.76
N LEU A 227 -54.49 -102.20 -29.46
CA LEU A 227 -55.35 -103.12 -28.71
C LEU A 227 -56.79 -103.11 -29.25
N ARG A 228 -57.39 -101.94 -29.49
CA ARG A 228 -58.72 -101.82 -30.11
C ARG A 228 -58.75 -102.47 -31.50
N LEU A 229 -57.70 -102.28 -32.32
CA LEU A 229 -57.60 -102.92 -33.63
C LEU A 229 -57.48 -104.45 -33.51
N GLN A 230 -56.75 -104.96 -32.51
CA GLN A 230 -56.66 -106.40 -32.26
C GLN A 230 -58.01 -106.98 -31.79
N ASP A 231 -58.71 -106.28 -30.90
CA ASP A 231 -60.04 -106.64 -30.45
C ASP A 231 -61.04 -106.68 -31.62
N LEU A 232 -61.06 -105.63 -32.46
CA LEU A 232 -61.85 -105.58 -33.70
C LEU A 232 -61.51 -106.72 -34.65
N LYS A 233 -60.22 -107.04 -34.85
CA LYS A 233 -59.81 -108.19 -35.66
C LYS A 233 -60.30 -109.52 -35.08
N SER A 234 -60.24 -109.70 -33.76
CA SER A 234 -60.76 -110.90 -33.10
C SER A 234 -62.28 -111.01 -33.26
N ARG A 235 -62.98 -109.87 -33.17
CA ARG A 235 -64.43 -109.78 -33.39
C ARG A 235 -64.80 -110.12 -34.84
N ILE A 236 -64.05 -109.60 -35.81
CA ILE A 236 -64.22 -109.94 -37.22
C ILE A 236 -63.99 -111.43 -37.43
N ALA A 237 -62.92 -112.02 -36.87
CA ALA A 237 -62.67 -113.45 -36.96
C ALA A 237 -63.83 -114.28 -36.36
N THR A 238 -64.44 -113.84 -35.25
CA THR A 238 -65.65 -114.51 -34.72
C THR A 238 -66.87 -114.35 -35.61
N LEU A 239 -67.05 -113.19 -36.26
CA LEU A 239 -68.13 -112.98 -37.23
C LEU A 239 -67.93 -113.78 -38.51
N GLU A 240 -66.68 -113.92 -38.97
CA GLU A 240 -66.30 -114.78 -40.09
C GLU A 240 -66.55 -116.25 -39.74
N GLN A 241 -66.20 -116.69 -38.53
CA GLN A 241 -66.53 -118.04 -38.07
C GLN A 241 -68.05 -118.27 -37.98
N GLN A 242 -68.82 -117.26 -37.56
CA GLN A 242 -70.30 -117.33 -37.58
C GLN A 242 -70.83 -117.38 -39.02
N ARG A 243 -70.25 -116.60 -39.93
CA ARG A 243 -70.55 -116.64 -41.37
C ARG A 243 -70.23 -118.02 -41.94
N ASP A 244 -69.09 -118.62 -41.61
CA ASP A 244 -68.72 -119.94 -42.09
C ASP A 244 -69.67 -121.01 -41.58
N LYS A 245 -70.10 -120.94 -40.30
CA LYS A 245 -71.17 -121.80 -39.79
C LYS A 245 -72.49 -121.60 -40.53
N LEU A 246 -72.80 -120.36 -40.94
CA LEU A 246 -73.97 -120.04 -41.76
C LEU A 246 -73.81 -120.56 -43.18
N LEU A 247 -72.62 -120.49 -43.76
CA LEU A 247 -72.30 -121.08 -45.06
C LEU A 247 -72.35 -122.60 -45.03
N ASP A 248 -71.89 -123.23 -43.96
CA ASP A 248 -72.03 -124.67 -43.72
C ASP A 248 -73.51 -125.05 -43.56
N PHE A 249 -74.29 -124.24 -42.84
CA PHE A 249 -75.74 -124.41 -42.75
C PHE A 249 -76.41 -124.25 -44.13
N PHE A 250 -76.02 -123.25 -44.92
CA PHE A 250 -76.50 -123.09 -46.29
C PHE A 250 -76.06 -124.25 -47.18
N ALA A 251 -74.85 -124.78 -47.02
CA ALA A 251 -74.38 -125.95 -47.75
C ALA A 251 -75.17 -127.21 -47.38
N GLN A 252 -75.51 -127.38 -46.10
CA GLN A 252 -76.42 -128.45 -45.64
C GLN A 252 -77.82 -128.27 -46.22
N MET A 253 -78.40 -127.08 -46.16
CA MET A 253 -79.72 -126.79 -46.72
C MET A 253 -79.74 -126.90 -48.25
N ILE A 254 -78.65 -126.55 -48.95
CA ILE A 254 -78.48 -126.79 -50.39
C ILE A 254 -78.38 -128.29 -50.66
N GLY A 255 -77.70 -129.06 -49.81
CA GLY A 255 -77.67 -130.52 -49.88
C GLY A 255 -79.08 -131.12 -49.72
N GLU A 256 -79.83 -130.70 -48.71
CA GLU A 256 -81.22 -131.11 -48.48
C GLU A 256 -82.16 -130.66 -49.62
N LEU A 257 -81.95 -129.46 -50.17
CA LEU A 257 -82.69 -128.96 -51.34
C LEU A 257 -82.30 -129.67 -52.63
N GLN A 258 -81.05 -130.12 -52.78
CA GLN A 258 -80.62 -130.96 -53.90
C GLN A 258 -81.18 -132.38 -53.78
N GLU A 259 -81.26 -132.95 -52.59
CA GLU A 259 -81.98 -134.21 -52.35
C GLU A 259 -83.48 -134.06 -52.66
N ALA A 260 -84.10 -132.95 -52.27
CA ALA A 260 -85.49 -132.64 -52.64
C ALA A 260 -85.65 -132.34 -54.15
N GLN A 261 -84.65 -131.73 -54.79
CA GLN A 261 -84.64 -131.46 -56.23
C GLN A 261 -84.44 -132.74 -57.04
N ASP A 262 -83.62 -133.69 -56.59
CA ASP A 262 -83.45 -135.00 -57.20
C ASP A 262 -84.69 -135.88 -57.00
N PHE A 263 -85.41 -135.70 -55.88
CA PHE A 263 -86.74 -136.29 -55.67
C PHE A 263 -87.81 -135.67 -56.60
N ALA A 264 -87.76 -134.35 -56.84
CA ALA A 264 -88.66 -133.65 -57.75
C ALA A 264 -88.36 -133.91 -59.24
N ARG A 265 -87.09 -134.13 -59.62
CA ARG A 265 -86.68 -134.49 -60.99
C ARG A 265 -87.19 -135.86 -61.43
N GLN A 266 -87.49 -136.78 -60.51
CA GLN A 266 -88.06 -138.08 -60.86
C GLN A 266 -89.56 -138.02 -61.25
N ASN A 267 -90.26 -136.90 -61.05
CA ASN A 267 -91.72 -136.80 -61.27
C ASN A 267 -92.20 -135.79 -62.34
N SER A 268 -91.32 -135.21 -63.17
CA SER A 268 -91.64 -134.65 -64.53
C SER A 268 -92.56 -133.39 -64.61
N PRO A 269 -92.60 -132.57 -65.69
CA PRO A 269 -91.57 -132.19 -66.70
C PRO A 269 -91.44 -130.64 -66.99
N LEU A 270 -90.25 -130.25 -67.52
CA LEU A 270 -89.90 -129.24 -68.57
C LEU A 270 -90.37 -127.75 -68.53
N LEU A 271 -89.41 -126.80 -68.53
CA LEU A 271 -89.12 -125.75 -69.56
C LEU A 271 -88.46 -124.45 -69.03
N LEU A 272 -87.25 -124.16 -69.56
CA LEU A 272 -86.67 -122.88 -70.05
C LEU A 272 -86.76 -121.55 -69.23
N ASP A 273 -85.60 -121.10 -68.72
CA ASP A 273 -84.82 -119.89 -69.11
C ASP A 273 -85.52 -118.79 -69.94
N HIS A 274 -85.35 -117.48 -69.79
CA HIS A 274 -84.45 -116.54 -69.09
C HIS A 274 -85.22 -115.19 -69.00
N GLU A 275 -84.91 -114.31 -68.05
CA GLU A 275 -84.57 -112.90 -68.38
C GLU A 275 -84.11 -112.10 -67.16
N ASP A 276 -83.23 -111.17 -67.48
CA ASP A 276 -82.31 -110.37 -66.68
C ASP A 276 -82.80 -108.90 -66.63
N ILE A 277 -82.26 -108.14 -65.66
CA ILE A 277 -82.07 -106.66 -65.66
C ILE A 277 -83.33 -105.79 -65.44
N THR A 278 -83.38 -104.67 -64.69
CA THR A 278 -82.57 -103.95 -63.68
C THR A 278 -83.45 -102.75 -63.25
N GLU A 279 -83.19 -102.19 -62.06
CA GLU A 279 -83.25 -100.75 -61.69
C GLU A 279 -84.12 -100.35 -60.48
N LEU A 280 -83.38 -100.07 -59.39
CA LEU A 280 -83.40 -98.88 -58.53
C LEU A 280 -84.60 -98.60 -57.61
N SER A 281 -84.26 -98.46 -56.30
CA SER A 281 -84.55 -97.32 -55.39
C SER A 281 -84.71 -97.79 -53.92
N PRO A 282 -84.48 -96.98 -52.86
CA PRO A 282 -83.32 -96.11 -52.57
C PRO A 282 -82.81 -96.23 -51.10
N GLU A 283 -81.64 -95.64 -50.83
CA GLU A 283 -81.02 -95.42 -49.49
C GLU A 283 -81.58 -94.18 -48.76
N PRO A 284 -81.56 -94.13 -47.41
CA PRO A 284 -81.86 -92.92 -46.64
C PRO A 284 -80.63 -92.01 -46.47
N ARG A 285 -80.84 -90.69 -46.67
CA ARG A 285 -79.89 -89.60 -46.42
C ARG A 285 -80.08 -89.01 -45.02
N LEU A 286 -78.98 -88.70 -44.32
CA LEU A 286 -78.93 -87.95 -43.06
C LEU A 286 -78.92 -86.44 -43.37
N ASP A 287 -79.81 -85.67 -42.73
CA ASP A 287 -80.05 -84.26 -43.03
C ASP A 287 -79.25 -83.35 -42.07
N LEU A 288 -78.31 -82.56 -42.60
CA LEU A 288 -77.43 -81.64 -41.85
C LEU A 288 -77.89 -80.19 -42.03
N SER A 289 -79.11 -79.89 -41.59
CA SER A 289 -79.64 -78.52 -41.64
C SER A 289 -79.34 -77.76 -40.34
N ASP A 290 -79.00 -76.47 -40.47
CA ASP A 290 -78.54 -75.57 -39.39
C ASP A 290 -79.49 -75.53 -38.17
N LYS A 291 -80.79 -75.84 -38.34
CA LYS A 291 -81.77 -75.91 -37.25
C LYS A 291 -81.56 -77.10 -36.29
N THR A 292 -81.03 -78.22 -36.77
CA THR A 292 -80.79 -79.41 -35.92
C THR A 292 -79.50 -79.30 -35.11
N VAL A 293 -78.55 -78.47 -35.57
CA VAL A 293 -77.29 -78.18 -34.88
C VAL A 293 -77.49 -77.10 -33.80
N GLU A 294 -78.40 -76.13 -34.01
CA GLU A 294 -78.78 -75.14 -32.98
C GLU A 294 -79.60 -75.74 -31.82
N ASP A 295 -80.52 -76.67 -32.07
CA ASP A 295 -81.30 -77.33 -31.01
C ASP A 295 -80.44 -78.24 -30.10
N ALA A 296 -79.33 -78.79 -30.62
CA ALA A 296 -78.37 -79.55 -29.82
C ALA A 296 -77.38 -78.66 -29.05
N ALA A 297 -77.11 -77.44 -29.55
CA ALA A 297 -76.28 -76.44 -28.86
C ALA A 297 -77.03 -75.70 -27.73
N ALA A 298 -78.37 -75.63 -27.81
CA ALA A 298 -79.22 -75.03 -26.78
C ALA A 298 -79.45 -75.91 -25.52
N ALA A 299 -79.04 -77.19 -25.55
CA ALA A 299 -79.21 -78.13 -24.43
C ALA A 299 -78.07 -78.12 -23.39
N LEU A 300 -77.08 -77.23 -23.51
CA LEU A 300 -75.92 -77.19 -22.61
C LEU A 300 -75.54 -75.76 -22.22
N GLN A 301 -76.18 -75.22 -21.16
CA GLN A 301 -75.67 -74.20 -20.22
C GLN A 301 -76.78 -73.77 -19.22
N PRO A 302 -76.48 -73.09 -18.09
CA PRO A 302 -75.47 -73.30 -17.04
C PRO A 302 -76.11 -73.26 -15.62
N ASP A 303 -75.39 -73.61 -14.53
CA ASP A 303 -75.76 -73.17 -13.15
C ASP A 303 -74.58 -73.33 -12.13
N PRO A 304 -74.61 -72.71 -10.93
CA PRO A 304 -73.48 -72.03 -10.32
C PRO A 304 -73.09 -72.61 -8.93
N GLY A 305 -71.97 -72.15 -8.37
CA GLY A 305 -71.77 -72.05 -6.92
C GLY A 305 -71.12 -73.21 -6.15
N ALA A 306 -70.43 -72.80 -5.06
CA ALA A 306 -69.89 -73.53 -3.90
C ALA A 306 -68.57 -74.31 -4.07
N ASP A 307 -67.53 -74.24 -3.23
CA ASP A 307 -67.21 -73.57 -1.94
C ASP A 307 -65.66 -73.68 -1.78
N ALA A 308 -64.90 -72.63 -1.43
CA ALA A 308 -64.48 -72.17 -0.08
C ALA A 308 -63.25 -72.86 0.55
N GLU A 309 -62.31 -72.00 1.01
CA GLU A 309 -61.41 -72.09 2.19
C GLU A 309 -59.86 -72.13 2.03
N GLU A 310 -59.28 -71.01 2.50
CA GLU A 310 -58.09 -70.78 3.35
C GLU A 310 -56.62 -71.01 2.91
N GLY A 311 -55.86 -69.89 2.96
CA GLY A 311 -54.47 -69.74 3.47
C GLY A 311 -53.33 -70.39 2.66
N VAL A 312 -52.13 -69.82 2.45
CA VAL A 312 -51.37 -68.75 3.09
C VAL A 312 -50.23 -68.37 2.11
N ASN A 313 -49.86 -67.08 2.08
CA ASN A 313 -48.54 -66.49 1.78
C ASN A 313 -47.73 -66.93 0.53
N CYS A 314 -47.46 -65.97 -0.36
CA CYS A 314 -46.12 -65.41 -0.65
C CYS A 314 -46.02 -64.77 -2.05
N VAL A 315 -45.72 -63.46 -2.05
CA VAL A 315 -44.80 -62.68 -2.92
C VAL A 315 -44.90 -62.81 -4.46
N VAL A 316 -45.08 -61.66 -5.14
CA VAL A 316 -44.22 -61.07 -6.20
C VAL A 316 -45.05 -60.12 -7.11
N ALA A 317 -44.67 -58.84 -7.12
CA ALA A 317 -44.98 -57.80 -8.15
C ALA A 317 -44.13 -58.05 -9.42
N PRO A 318 -44.28 -57.41 -10.61
CA PRO A 318 -44.69 -56.02 -10.80
C PRO A 318 -45.50 -55.68 -12.08
N GLY A 319 -46.17 -54.52 -12.04
CA GLY A 319 -46.69 -53.80 -13.20
C GLY A 319 -45.87 -52.54 -13.46
N LEU A 320 -45.74 -52.21 -14.75
CA LEU A 320 -44.87 -51.21 -15.38
C LEU A 320 -45.27 -49.74 -15.14
N ASP A 321 -44.23 -48.91 -14.98
CA ASP A 321 -43.98 -47.55 -15.50
C ASP A 321 -45.14 -46.55 -15.72
N GLU A 322 -45.12 -45.39 -15.05
CA GLU A 322 -44.44 -44.16 -15.52
C GLU A 322 -44.60 -42.98 -14.51
N GLU A 323 -43.54 -42.15 -14.48
CA GLU A 323 -43.43 -40.73 -14.10
C GLU A 323 -43.31 -40.24 -12.62
N PRO A 324 -42.25 -39.46 -12.29
CA PRO A 324 -41.94 -38.99 -10.92
C PRO A 324 -42.48 -37.58 -10.57
N PRO A 325 -42.63 -37.24 -9.28
CA PRO A 325 -42.90 -35.87 -8.85
C PRO A 325 -41.62 -35.08 -8.44
N LEU A 326 -41.72 -33.77 -8.62
CA LEU A 326 -40.80 -32.64 -8.40
C LEU A 326 -39.95 -32.63 -7.09
N PRO A 327 -38.94 -31.74 -7.04
CA PRO A 327 -38.99 -30.72 -6.00
C PRO A 327 -38.83 -29.29 -6.55
N ASN A 328 -39.75 -28.43 -6.13
CA ASN A 328 -39.78 -27.01 -6.40
C ASN A 328 -38.66 -26.27 -5.64
N THR A 329 -38.11 -25.26 -6.32
CA THR A 329 -37.25 -24.21 -5.79
C THR A 329 -37.91 -23.41 -4.66
N PRO A 330 -37.11 -22.75 -3.80
CA PRO A 330 -37.54 -21.44 -3.34
C PRO A 330 -36.44 -20.38 -3.49
N ARG A 331 -36.78 -19.37 -4.28
CA ARG A 331 -36.22 -18.02 -4.23
C ARG A 331 -37.04 -17.23 -3.20
N PHE A 332 -36.39 -16.71 -2.16
CA PHE A 332 -36.97 -15.70 -1.26
C PHE A 332 -35.99 -14.53 -1.09
N THR A 333 -36.43 -13.37 -1.53
CA THR A 333 -36.13 -12.02 -0.99
C THR A 333 -37.49 -11.26 -1.06
N PRO A 334 -37.76 -10.17 -0.32
CA PRO A 334 -36.89 -9.27 0.48
C PRO A 334 -37.50 -8.79 1.83
N GLU A 335 -36.91 -7.73 2.42
CA GLU A 335 -37.35 -6.83 3.53
C GLU A 335 -36.96 -7.28 4.96
N GLN A 336 -36.47 -6.45 5.89
CA GLN A 336 -36.40 -4.98 6.00
C GLN A 336 -35.34 -4.56 7.06
N GLU A 337 -34.97 -3.28 7.00
CA GLU A 337 -33.96 -2.52 7.76
C GLU A 337 -34.16 -2.49 9.29
N ALA A 338 -33.06 -2.43 10.07
CA ALA A 338 -32.85 -1.50 11.19
C ALA A 338 -31.44 -1.61 11.80
N ALA A 339 -30.93 -0.48 12.27
CA ALA A 339 -29.56 -0.13 12.63
C ALA A 339 -28.98 -0.78 13.91
N PRO A 340 -27.64 -0.77 14.11
CA PRO A 340 -27.02 -1.12 15.38
C PRO A 340 -27.11 0.03 16.39
N SER A 341 -27.68 -0.23 17.57
CA SER A 341 -27.65 0.69 18.71
C SER A 341 -26.42 0.48 19.61
N PRO A 342 -25.87 1.56 20.19
CA PRO A 342 -24.77 1.53 21.16
C PRO A 342 -25.34 1.44 22.58
N GLU A 343 -24.80 0.55 23.42
CA GLU A 343 -25.10 0.59 24.86
C GLU A 343 -23.83 0.74 25.70
N TYR A 344 -23.73 1.97 26.23
CA TYR A 344 -23.05 2.40 27.43
C TYR A 344 -24.03 2.25 28.61
N PHE A 345 -23.59 1.67 29.72
CA PHE A 345 -23.93 2.09 31.10
C PHE A 345 -22.71 1.71 31.95
N GLU A 346 -21.86 2.68 32.31
CA GLU A 346 -21.95 3.49 33.53
C GLU A 346 -21.83 2.69 34.84
N THR A 347 -20.64 2.73 35.44
CA THR A 347 -20.49 2.79 36.90
C THR A 347 -19.37 3.75 37.23
N ALA A 348 -19.70 4.82 37.97
CA ALA A 348 -18.79 5.77 38.60
C ALA A 348 -18.76 5.50 40.14
N PRO A 349 -17.93 6.16 40.97
CA PRO A 349 -16.83 5.51 41.70
C PRO A 349 -16.89 5.67 43.24
N ALA A 350 -15.99 4.98 43.97
CA ALA A 350 -15.60 5.33 45.36
C ALA A 350 -14.20 4.74 45.70
N PRO A 351 -13.44 5.34 46.65
CA PRO A 351 -12.01 5.68 46.46
C PRO A 351 -11.02 4.85 47.30
N GLU A 352 -9.73 4.93 46.95
CA GLU A 352 -8.51 4.98 47.81
C GLU A 352 -7.27 4.64 46.96
N ALA A 353 -6.47 5.63 46.57
CA ALA A 353 -5.20 6.00 47.19
C ALA A 353 -4.05 5.00 46.91
N GLY A 354 -3.16 5.35 45.98
CA GLY A 354 -1.92 4.63 45.70
C GLY A 354 -1.22 5.10 44.42
N GLU A 355 -0.16 5.88 44.60
CA GLU A 355 0.75 6.52 43.64
C GLU A 355 1.01 5.80 42.29
N GLN A 356 0.97 6.57 41.19
CA GLN A 356 1.62 6.23 39.93
C GLN A 356 2.55 7.39 39.49
N PRO A 357 3.73 7.09 38.91
CA PRO A 357 4.77 8.06 38.64
C PRO A 357 4.47 8.95 37.43
N ASP A 358 4.80 10.24 37.57
CA ASP A 358 4.74 11.23 36.50
C ASP A 358 5.71 10.87 35.36
N ILE A 359 5.17 10.73 34.16
CA ILE A 359 5.92 10.66 32.91
C ILE A 359 6.16 12.10 32.46
N GLU A 360 7.39 12.59 32.65
CA GLU A 360 7.83 13.90 32.16
C GLU A 360 7.87 13.90 30.62
N VAL A 361 7.07 14.78 30.02
CA VAL A 361 7.19 15.17 28.61
C VAL A 361 8.16 16.37 28.55
N PRO A 362 9.39 16.23 28.03
CA PRO A 362 10.31 17.36 27.91
C PRO A 362 9.85 18.27 26.77
N GLY A 363 9.38 19.49 27.07
CA GLY A 363 9.17 20.48 26.00
C GLY A 363 8.31 21.72 26.28
N ALA A 364 7.60 21.83 27.40
CA ALA A 364 6.80 23.03 27.69
C ALA A 364 7.32 23.74 28.93
N ILE A 365 8.18 24.75 28.75
CA ILE A 365 8.58 25.62 29.84
C ILE A 365 8.39 27.09 29.44
N PHE A 366 7.49 27.73 30.20
CA PHE A 366 7.33 29.16 30.48
C PHE A 366 6.46 30.02 29.55
N SER A 367 5.21 30.23 29.96
CA SER A 367 4.50 31.52 29.80
C SER A 367 3.78 31.89 31.10
N TYR A 368 4.50 32.52 32.03
CA TYR A 368 3.88 33.36 33.07
C TYR A 368 3.92 34.82 32.61
N PRO A 369 2.89 35.63 32.92
CA PRO A 369 2.84 37.03 32.50
C PRO A 369 3.84 37.89 33.30
N ILE A 370 4.65 38.68 32.59
CA ILE A 370 5.64 39.58 33.18
C ILE A 370 4.91 40.78 33.81
N LEU A 371 4.86 40.84 35.14
CA LEU A 371 4.50 42.06 35.90
C LEU A 371 5.64 43.09 35.76
N ARG A 372 5.36 44.24 35.12
CA ARG A 372 6.29 45.36 35.02
C ARG A 372 6.42 46.08 36.37
N GLN A 373 7.64 46.26 36.85
CA GLN A 373 7.92 47.16 37.98
C GLN A 373 7.82 48.61 37.52
N GLN A 374 7.19 49.46 38.33
CA GLN A 374 7.09 50.91 38.09
C GLN A 374 8.48 51.54 38.21
N GLY A 375 9.06 52.06 37.12
CA GLY A 375 10.26 52.91 37.24
C GLY A 375 11.19 53.04 36.03
N ASP A 376 11.13 52.18 35.01
CA ASP A 376 12.11 52.24 33.92
C ASP A 376 11.71 53.22 32.79
N PRO A 377 12.63 54.10 32.34
CA PRO A 377 12.34 55.10 31.32
C PRO A 377 12.22 54.46 29.92
N ILE A 378 11.19 54.88 29.19
CA ILE A 378 10.89 54.46 27.82
C ILE A 378 11.94 55.08 26.88
N LEU A 379 12.75 54.25 26.23
CA LEU A 379 13.53 54.65 25.07
C LEU A 379 12.60 54.67 23.85
N ASP A 380 12.22 55.86 23.41
CA ASP A 380 11.57 56.09 22.11
C ASP A 380 12.60 55.81 21.00
N GLU A 381 12.54 54.62 20.39
CA GLU A 381 13.21 54.36 19.11
C GLU A 381 12.26 54.73 17.96
N GLU A 382 12.57 55.82 17.25
CA GLU A 382 11.96 56.11 15.96
C GLU A 382 12.41 55.05 14.92
N PRO A 383 11.49 54.55 14.07
CA PRO A 383 11.84 53.57 13.03
C PRO A 383 12.67 54.22 11.92
N PRO A 384 13.69 53.53 11.36
CA PRO A 384 14.57 54.13 10.36
C PRO A 384 13.83 54.39 9.03
N MET A 385 14.03 55.58 8.46
CA MET A 385 13.46 55.94 7.16
C MET A 385 13.99 55.05 6.02
N ARG A 386 13.08 54.57 5.17
CA ARG A 386 13.40 53.87 3.91
C ARG A 386 13.97 54.86 2.87
N GLY A 387 15.28 54.83 2.66
CA GLY A 387 15.92 55.44 1.49
C GLY A 387 15.80 54.55 0.23
N PRO A 388 15.88 55.11 -1.00
CA PRO A 388 15.77 54.33 -2.22
C PRO A 388 17.09 53.60 -2.51
N HIS A 389 17.08 52.27 -2.45
CA HIS A 389 18.22 51.46 -2.91
C HIS A 389 18.14 51.29 -4.43
N ALA A 390 18.99 52.02 -5.15
CA ALA A 390 19.37 51.70 -6.52
C ALA A 390 20.55 50.69 -6.48
N PRO A 391 20.51 49.58 -7.24
CA PRO A 391 21.62 48.64 -7.28
C PRO A 391 22.78 49.21 -8.09
N VAL A 392 23.98 49.25 -7.50
CA VAL A 392 25.23 49.64 -8.15
C VAL A 392 25.90 48.39 -8.73
N MET A 393 26.17 48.41 -10.04
CA MET A 393 26.89 47.36 -10.76
C MET A 393 28.41 47.45 -10.50
N PRO A 394 29.14 46.32 -10.33
CA PRO A 394 30.59 46.34 -10.22
C PRO A 394 31.27 46.69 -11.56
N GLU A 395 32.20 47.63 -11.54
CA GLU A 395 33.11 47.93 -12.65
C GLU A 395 34.19 46.85 -12.73
N LEU A 396 34.24 46.13 -13.85
CA LEU A 396 35.31 45.19 -14.18
C LEU A 396 36.45 45.96 -14.87
N ALA A 397 37.48 46.30 -14.12
CA ALA A 397 38.78 46.69 -14.66
C ALA A 397 39.74 45.50 -14.55
N ALA A 398 40.35 45.20 -15.69
CA ALA A 398 41.26 44.09 -15.94
C ALA A 398 42.51 44.14 -15.05
N GLU A 399 42.96 42.98 -14.57
CA GLU A 399 44.34 42.54 -14.75
C GLU A 399 44.35 41.04 -15.03
N GLU A 400 45.26 40.70 -15.94
CA GLU A 400 45.52 39.40 -16.54
C GLU A 400 46.04 38.43 -15.48
N ASP A 401 45.54 37.20 -15.48
CA ASP A 401 46.39 36.03 -15.58
C ASP A 401 45.54 34.81 -15.96
N ASP A 402 45.99 34.24 -17.07
CA ASP A 402 45.57 33.03 -17.75
C ASP A 402 45.74 31.80 -16.84
N ASP A 403 44.71 30.96 -16.74
CA ASP A 403 44.87 29.51 -16.76
C ASP A 403 43.51 28.83 -16.98
N GLY A 404 43.45 28.12 -18.11
CA GLY A 404 42.23 27.71 -18.77
C GLY A 404 41.30 26.77 -18.02
N GLN A 405 40.01 27.02 -18.19
CA GLN A 405 38.95 26.02 -18.19
C GLN A 405 37.87 26.48 -19.17
N GLU A 406 37.85 25.84 -20.34
CA GLU A 406 36.79 25.96 -21.34
C GLU A 406 35.49 25.40 -20.73
N ILE A 407 34.61 26.28 -20.25
CA ILE A 407 33.28 25.89 -19.78
C ILE A 407 32.38 25.72 -21.02
N GLU A 408 32.24 24.48 -21.48
CA GLU A 408 31.19 24.11 -22.43
C GLU A 408 29.81 24.44 -21.83
N LEU A 409 29.13 25.41 -22.43
CA LEU A 409 27.74 25.75 -22.14
C LEU A 409 26.82 24.60 -22.56
N ILE A 410 26.35 23.81 -21.59
CA ILE A 410 25.30 22.81 -21.81
C ILE A 410 24.01 23.55 -22.24
N PRO A 411 23.36 23.18 -23.37
CA PRO A 411 22.11 23.79 -23.76
C PRO A 411 20.99 23.42 -22.78
N GLU A 412 20.26 24.42 -22.29
CA GLU A 412 19.11 24.25 -21.39
C GLU A 412 18.09 23.28 -21.98
N LYS A 413 17.92 22.13 -21.32
CA LYS A 413 16.87 21.16 -21.64
C LYS A 413 15.52 21.74 -21.20
N GLN A 414 14.70 22.17 -22.16
CA GLN A 414 13.32 22.58 -21.89
C GLN A 414 12.57 21.47 -21.14
N PRO A 415 11.90 21.77 -20.00
CA PRO A 415 11.14 20.76 -19.28
C PRO A 415 9.96 20.29 -20.15
N SER A 416 9.84 18.98 -20.30
CA SER A 416 8.76 18.36 -21.08
C SER A 416 7.39 18.80 -20.56
N ALA A 417 6.50 19.11 -21.51
CA ALA A 417 5.18 19.66 -21.22
C ALA A 417 4.26 18.61 -20.58
N ASP A 418 4.29 18.52 -19.25
CA ASP A 418 3.45 17.60 -18.49
C ASP A 418 1.97 18.02 -18.56
N PRO A 419 1.06 17.24 -19.19
CA PRO A 419 -0.33 17.63 -19.42
C PRO A 419 -1.12 17.85 -18.12
N ARG A 420 -0.68 17.23 -17.01
CA ARG A 420 -1.27 17.42 -15.67
C ARG A 420 -1.00 18.82 -15.13
N ARG A 421 0.20 19.37 -15.37
CA ARG A 421 0.59 20.72 -14.95
C ARG A 421 -0.23 21.79 -15.68
N LYS A 422 -0.53 21.60 -16.97
CA LYS A 422 -1.40 22.51 -17.74
C LYS A 422 -2.83 22.55 -17.19
N LYS A 423 -3.40 21.40 -16.83
CA LYS A 423 -4.75 21.31 -16.22
C LYS A 423 -4.79 21.97 -14.83
N ALA A 424 -3.76 21.76 -14.01
CA ALA A 424 -3.66 22.39 -12.69
C ALA A 424 -3.55 23.92 -12.78
N VAL A 425 -2.74 24.43 -13.70
CA VAL A 425 -2.60 25.88 -13.93
C VAL A 425 -3.89 26.50 -14.47
N ALA A 426 -4.62 25.79 -15.35
CA ALA A 426 -5.92 26.25 -15.84
C ALA A 426 -6.97 26.29 -14.72
N ALA A 427 -7.01 25.27 -13.86
CA ALA A 427 -7.90 25.21 -12.70
C ALA A 427 -7.61 26.32 -11.68
N LEU A 428 -6.34 26.61 -11.41
CA LEU A 428 -5.95 27.73 -10.54
C LEU A 428 -6.33 29.09 -11.13
N ARG A 429 -6.19 29.26 -12.45
CA ARG A 429 -6.60 30.49 -13.15
C ARG A 429 -8.11 30.70 -13.11
N SER A 430 -8.90 29.64 -13.30
CA SER A 430 -10.36 29.72 -13.20
C SER A 430 -10.83 29.94 -11.76
N LEU A 431 -10.16 29.35 -10.77
CA LEU A 431 -10.45 29.60 -9.35
C LEU A 431 -10.17 31.07 -8.99
N ARG A 432 -9.02 31.62 -9.41
CA ARG A 432 -8.64 33.01 -9.16
C ARG A 432 -9.58 34.02 -9.84
N LYS A 433 -10.11 33.67 -11.02
CA LYS A 433 -11.15 34.47 -11.70
C LYS A 433 -12.50 34.40 -10.96
N LYS A 434 -12.79 33.28 -10.29
CA LYS A 434 -14.02 33.09 -9.50
C LYS A 434 -13.97 33.77 -8.13
N THR A 435 -12.79 33.88 -7.52
CA THR A 435 -12.60 34.53 -6.21
C THR A 435 -12.42 36.05 -6.29
N GLY A 436 -12.51 36.64 -7.49
CA GLY A 436 -12.49 38.09 -7.67
C GLY A 436 -11.17 38.77 -7.31
N GLN A 437 -10.10 38.01 -7.09
CA GLN A 437 -8.76 38.55 -6.82
C GLN A 437 -8.00 38.76 -8.14
N ILE A 438 -8.33 39.85 -8.84
CA ILE A 438 -7.43 40.48 -9.79
C ILE A 438 -6.78 41.66 -9.09
#